data_AF-A0AAT9QU24-F1
#
_entry.id   AF-A0AAT9QU24-F1
#
_cell.length_a   1.000
_cell.length_b   1.000
_cell.length_c   1.000
_cell.angle_alpha   90.00
_cell.angle_beta   90.00
_cell.angle_gamma   90.00
#
_symmetry.space_group_name_H-M   'P 1'
#
loop_
_entity.id
_entity.type
_entity.pdbx_description
1 polymer ?
#
loop_
_entity_poly.entity_id
_entity_poly.type
_entity_poly.pdbx_seq_one_letter_code
_entity_poly.pdbx_strand_id
1 'polypeptide(L)'
;MLSAKSLFQEIVDNDESFRLFCSIAASGETQGGWENARIAALVPRSERALAPKITRHGADEDKHGRIFNALMKKRGLQPVEVPPETDYTMLLERHGIGLAHEKLKADQPLTVRDIIVYLSHSRVTEQRAADQMVMLRKHFADHPEIGKAVRMISDDEDNHLAYTHEELLRYAAAGHGRLIQQTLRECALAEIGIYRDVSLAVMDHMGRVLGWPKAKAAVLAAGIRAMYAYERALGWRRMVTLEMPERRDALGGPATAAPEFA
;
A
#
# COMPACT_ATOMS: atom_id res chain seq x y z
N MET A 1 -28.45 4.55 -0.63
CA MET A 1 -27.81 5.46 0.35
C MET A 1 -26.33 5.49 0.09
N LEU A 2 -25.68 6.65 0.17
CA LEU A 2 -24.23 6.76 -0.03
C LEU A 2 -23.49 6.18 1.18
N SER A 3 -22.72 5.13 0.96
CA SER A 3 -21.89 4.46 1.97
C SER A 3 -20.61 3.93 1.32
N ALA A 4 -19.59 3.61 2.11
CA ALA A 4 -18.39 2.95 1.60
C ALA A 4 -18.75 1.63 0.89
N LYS A 5 -19.59 0.79 1.53
CA LYS A 5 -20.06 -0.48 0.93
C LYS A 5 -20.73 -0.26 -0.42
N SER A 6 -21.70 0.66 -0.52
CA SER A 6 -22.40 0.89 -1.80
C SER A 6 -21.48 1.45 -2.88
N LEU A 7 -20.53 2.31 -2.51
CA LEU A 7 -19.56 2.88 -3.44
C LEU A 7 -18.66 1.80 -4.06
N PHE A 8 -18.08 0.93 -3.23
CA PHE A 8 -17.25 -0.17 -3.72
C PHE A 8 -18.07 -1.21 -4.47
N GLN A 9 -19.31 -1.48 -4.07
CA GLN A 9 -20.19 -2.38 -4.80
C GLN A 9 -20.44 -1.87 -6.23
N GLU A 10 -20.68 -0.57 -6.42
CA GLU A 10 -20.83 0.01 -7.77
C GLU A 10 -19.56 -0.17 -8.63
N ILE A 11 -18.37 -0.04 -8.01
CA ILE A 11 -17.09 -0.27 -8.71
C ILE A 11 -16.93 -1.75 -9.09
N VAL A 12 -17.30 -2.66 -8.19
CA VAL A 12 -17.19 -4.11 -8.39
C VAL A 12 -18.22 -4.63 -9.39
N ASP A 13 -19.43 -4.08 -9.44
CA ASP A 13 -20.51 -4.59 -10.29
C ASP A 13 -20.39 -4.14 -11.76
N ASN A 14 -19.48 -3.20 -12.06
CA ASN A 14 -19.23 -2.71 -13.41
C ASN A 14 -17.82 -3.09 -13.89
N ASP A 15 -17.75 -3.78 -15.01
CA ASP A 15 -16.49 -4.34 -15.52
C ASP A 15 -15.45 -3.29 -15.90
N GLU A 16 -15.87 -2.12 -16.39
CA GLU A 16 -14.93 -1.06 -16.76
C GLU A 16 -14.30 -0.40 -15.53
N SER A 17 -15.10 -0.10 -14.50
CA SER A 17 -14.58 0.45 -13.24
C SER A 17 -13.79 -0.59 -12.47
N PHE A 18 -14.23 -1.84 -12.46
CA PHE A 18 -13.51 -2.95 -11.84
C PHE A 18 -12.14 -3.15 -12.50
N ARG A 19 -12.10 -3.17 -13.84
CA ARG A 19 -10.86 -3.27 -14.61
C ARG A 19 -9.89 -2.14 -14.27
N LEU A 20 -10.36 -0.89 -14.24
CA LEU A 20 -9.51 0.25 -13.89
C LEU A 20 -9.00 0.13 -12.45
N PHE A 21 -9.89 -0.17 -11.51
CA PHE A 21 -9.54 -0.30 -10.09
C PHE A 21 -8.48 -1.40 -9.87
N CYS A 22 -8.68 -2.58 -10.45
CA CYS A 22 -7.72 -3.68 -10.37
C CYS A 22 -6.41 -3.37 -11.11
N SER A 23 -6.42 -2.61 -12.21
CA SER A 23 -5.20 -2.23 -12.92
C SER A 23 -4.34 -1.26 -12.08
N ILE A 24 -4.98 -0.28 -11.43
CA ILE A 24 -4.31 0.65 -10.51
C ILE A 24 -3.66 -0.13 -9.37
N ALA A 25 -4.43 -1.00 -8.70
CA ALA A 25 -3.93 -1.80 -7.60
C ALA A 25 -2.77 -2.71 -8.05
N ALA A 26 -2.97 -3.50 -9.11
CA ALA A 26 -1.94 -4.42 -9.63
C ALA A 26 -0.62 -3.73 -9.98
N SER A 27 -0.68 -2.51 -10.54
CA SER A 27 0.51 -1.71 -10.87
C SER A 27 1.28 -1.33 -9.60
N GLY A 28 0.58 -0.85 -8.57
CA GLY A 28 1.17 -0.50 -7.28
C GLY A 28 1.88 -1.70 -6.64
N GLU A 29 1.20 -2.85 -6.55
CA GLU A 29 1.79 -4.02 -5.89
C GLU A 29 2.98 -4.60 -6.68
N THR A 30 2.91 -4.58 -8.02
CA THR A 30 4.03 -5.05 -8.86
C THR A 30 5.27 -4.16 -8.69
N GLN A 31 5.06 -2.85 -8.55
CA GLN A 31 6.15 -1.93 -8.25
C GLN A 31 6.72 -2.19 -6.85
N GLY A 32 5.85 -2.32 -5.83
CA GLY A 32 6.27 -2.64 -4.45
C GLY A 32 7.05 -3.94 -4.36
N GLY A 33 6.65 -4.98 -5.10
CA GLY A 33 7.38 -6.24 -5.22
C GLY A 33 8.78 -6.07 -5.81
N TRP A 34 8.90 -5.33 -6.92
CA TRP A 34 10.20 -5.00 -7.53
C TRP A 34 11.11 -4.20 -6.59
N GLU A 35 10.57 -3.17 -5.92
CA GLU A 35 11.33 -2.32 -5.00
C GLU A 35 11.89 -3.14 -3.84
N ASN A 36 11.05 -3.94 -3.18
CA ASN A 36 11.47 -4.80 -2.09
C ASN A 36 12.50 -5.85 -2.55
N ALA A 37 12.33 -6.46 -3.73
CA ALA A 37 13.32 -7.40 -4.27
C ALA A 37 14.69 -6.74 -4.46
N ARG A 38 14.72 -5.50 -4.98
CA ARG A 38 15.95 -4.71 -5.11
C ARG A 38 16.55 -4.35 -3.77
N ILE A 39 15.75 -3.88 -2.82
CA ILE A 39 16.23 -3.53 -1.47
C ILE A 39 16.85 -4.75 -0.80
N ALA A 40 16.19 -5.92 -0.84
CA ALA A 40 16.71 -7.15 -0.27
C ALA A 40 18.06 -7.58 -0.87
N ALA A 41 18.24 -7.40 -2.18
CA ALA A 41 19.50 -7.67 -2.86
C ALA A 41 20.63 -6.73 -2.39
N LEU A 42 20.29 -5.48 -2.07
CA LEU A 42 21.25 -4.43 -1.72
C LEU A 42 21.43 -4.22 -0.21
N VAL A 43 20.77 -5.01 0.65
CA VAL A 43 20.93 -4.94 2.12
C VAL A 43 22.42 -5.02 2.50
N PRO A 44 22.94 -4.08 3.33
CA PRO A 44 24.33 -4.11 3.75
C PRO A 44 24.65 -5.34 4.58
N ARG A 45 25.92 -5.77 4.58
CA ARG A 45 26.39 -6.95 5.32
C ARG A 45 26.02 -6.92 6.80
N SER A 46 26.07 -5.75 7.45
CA SER A 46 25.72 -5.58 8.85
C SER A 46 24.25 -5.87 9.16
N GLU A 47 23.37 -5.73 8.16
CA GLU A 47 21.92 -5.92 8.30
C GLU A 47 21.42 -7.15 7.53
N ARG A 48 22.31 -8.09 7.18
CA ARG A 48 21.95 -9.20 6.26
C ARG A 48 20.79 -10.07 6.74
N ALA A 49 20.56 -10.13 8.06
CA ALA A 49 19.43 -10.82 8.67
C ALA A 49 18.06 -10.25 8.24
N LEU A 50 18.01 -9.01 7.75
CA LEU A 50 16.79 -8.36 7.28
C LEU A 50 16.39 -8.80 5.87
N ALA A 51 17.35 -9.23 5.05
CA ALA A 51 17.12 -9.55 3.64
C ALA A 51 15.98 -10.58 3.42
N PRO A 52 15.88 -11.69 4.17
CA PRO A 52 14.77 -12.63 4.01
C PRO A 52 13.39 -12.03 4.29
N LYS A 53 13.27 -11.14 5.29
CA LYS A 53 11.99 -10.46 5.61
C LYS A 53 11.56 -9.53 4.48
N ILE A 54 12.51 -8.74 3.94
CA ILE A 54 12.26 -7.85 2.79
C ILE A 54 11.92 -8.66 1.53
N THR A 55 12.63 -9.77 1.28
CA THR A 55 12.30 -10.68 0.18
C THR A 55 10.89 -11.23 0.31
N ARG A 56 10.48 -11.62 1.52
CA ARG A 56 9.13 -12.10 1.76
C ARG A 56 8.09 -11.02 1.53
N HIS A 57 8.30 -9.82 2.05
CA HIS A 57 7.45 -8.66 1.79
C HIS A 57 7.27 -8.47 0.28
N GLY A 58 8.37 -8.36 -0.49
CA GLY A 58 8.28 -8.22 -1.94
C GLY A 58 7.55 -9.37 -2.66
N ALA A 59 7.69 -10.60 -2.16
CA ALA A 59 6.96 -11.75 -2.71
C ALA A 59 5.44 -11.70 -2.41
N ASP A 60 5.06 -11.15 -1.26
CA ASP A 60 3.67 -10.93 -0.88
C ASP A 60 3.05 -9.80 -1.75
N GLU A 61 3.77 -8.71 -2.02
CA GLU A 61 3.34 -7.66 -2.97
C GLU A 61 3.17 -8.20 -4.41
N ASP A 62 4.17 -8.93 -4.91
CA ASP A 62 4.09 -9.58 -6.23
C ASP A 62 2.88 -10.53 -6.32
N LYS A 63 2.56 -11.20 -5.20
CA LYS A 63 1.38 -12.06 -5.08
C LYS A 63 0.10 -11.23 -5.17
N HIS A 64 0.00 -10.09 -4.49
CA HIS A 64 -1.18 -9.21 -4.57
C HIS A 64 -1.40 -8.69 -5.99
N GLY A 65 -0.34 -8.27 -6.68
CA GLY A 65 -0.41 -7.88 -8.09
C GLY A 65 -0.96 -9.01 -8.99
N ARG A 66 -0.53 -10.25 -8.76
CA ARG A 66 -1.09 -11.42 -9.46
C ARG A 66 -2.56 -11.68 -9.11
N ILE A 67 -2.98 -11.44 -7.87
CA ILE A 67 -4.37 -11.60 -7.45
C ILE A 67 -5.27 -10.63 -8.21
N PHE A 68 -4.93 -9.35 -8.29
CA PHE A 68 -5.72 -8.37 -9.04
C PHE A 68 -5.80 -8.70 -10.54
N ASN A 69 -4.70 -9.16 -11.13
CA ASN A 69 -4.70 -9.63 -12.52
C ASN A 69 -5.57 -10.88 -12.72
N ALA A 70 -5.55 -11.83 -11.78
CA ALA A 70 -6.39 -13.02 -11.83
C ALA A 70 -7.88 -12.67 -11.70
N LEU A 71 -8.23 -11.70 -10.86
CA LEU A 71 -9.59 -11.19 -10.73
C LEU A 71 -10.11 -10.60 -12.05
N MET A 72 -9.32 -9.77 -12.73
CA MET A 72 -9.68 -9.26 -14.07
C MET A 72 -9.82 -10.39 -15.09
N LYS A 73 -8.86 -11.32 -15.12
CA LYS A 73 -8.86 -12.46 -16.04
C LYS A 73 -10.11 -13.34 -15.87
N LYS A 74 -10.55 -13.57 -14.62
CA LYS A 74 -11.77 -14.33 -14.30
C LYS A 74 -13.02 -13.72 -14.93
N ARG A 75 -13.02 -12.41 -15.16
CA ARG A 75 -14.09 -11.68 -15.87
C ARG A 75 -13.84 -11.52 -17.38
N GLY A 76 -12.76 -12.09 -17.91
CA GLY A 76 -12.38 -11.90 -19.32
C GLY A 76 -11.81 -10.51 -19.62
N LEU A 77 -11.40 -9.76 -18.61
CA LEU A 77 -10.88 -8.39 -18.74
C LEU A 77 -9.35 -8.41 -18.86
N GLN A 78 -8.81 -7.48 -19.64
CA GLN A 78 -7.38 -7.21 -19.74
C GLN A 78 -7.02 -5.96 -18.94
N PRO A 79 -5.82 -5.88 -18.34
CA PRO A 79 -5.37 -4.66 -17.67
C PRO A 79 -5.39 -3.44 -18.61
N VAL A 80 -5.61 -2.27 -18.04
CA VAL A 80 -5.52 -0.98 -18.75
C VAL A 80 -4.30 -0.20 -18.30
N GLU A 81 -3.89 0.77 -19.12
CA GLU A 81 -2.90 1.76 -18.71
C GLU A 81 -3.41 2.54 -17.49
N VAL A 82 -2.57 2.65 -16.46
CA VAL A 82 -2.89 3.34 -15.23
C VAL A 82 -2.76 4.86 -15.45
N PRO A 83 -3.82 5.64 -15.20
CA PRO A 83 -3.74 7.09 -15.28
C PRO A 83 -2.63 7.63 -14.33
N PRO A 84 -1.69 8.47 -14.80
CA PRO A 84 -0.54 8.89 -14.00
C PRO A 84 -0.87 9.56 -12.68
N GLU A 85 -2.01 10.25 -12.59
CA GLU A 85 -2.51 10.90 -11.38
C GLU A 85 -3.10 9.92 -10.34
N THR A 86 -3.29 8.66 -10.73
CA THR A 86 -3.73 7.57 -9.84
C THR A 86 -2.59 6.65 -9.42
N ASP A 87 -1.40 6.84 -9.98
CA ASP A 87 -0.20 6.06 -9.70
C ASP A 87 0.44 6.51 -8.37
N TYR A 88 -0.10 5.97 -7.28
CA TYR A 88 0.28 6.32 -5.90
C TYR A 88 1.78 6.16 -5.63
N THR A 89 2.36 5.06 -6.07
CA THR A 89 3.76 4.72 -5.82
C THR A 89 4.71 5.63 -6.59
N MET A 90 4.40 5.95 -7.87
CA MET A 90 5.17 6.96 -8.61
C MET A 90 5.01 8.37 -8.05
N LEU A 91 3.84 8.73 -7.56
CA LEU A 91 3.62 10.04 -6.95
C LEU A 91 4.39 10.21 -5.64
N LEU A 92 4.51 9.15 -4.82
CA LEU A 92 5.36 9.13 -3.62
C LEU A 92 6.83 9.39 -3.98
N GLU A 93 7.37 8.64 -4.93
CA GLU A 93 8.77 8.84 -5.36
C GLU A 93 9.02 10.25 -5.89
N ARG A 94 8.13 10.80 -6.72
CA ARG A 94 8.27 12.16 -7.26
C ARG A 94 8.31 13.25 -6.17
N HIS A 95 7.73 12.96 -5.00
CA HIS A 95 7.80 13.84 -3.82
C HIS A 95 8.99 13.52 -2.89
N GLY A 96 9.91 12.66 -3.33
CA GLY A 96 11.10 12.27 -2.57
C GLY A 96 10.80 11.32 -1.41
N ILE A 97 9.68 10.60 -1.46
CA ILE A 97 9.29 9.65 -0.43
C ILE A 97 9.73 8.24 -0.82
N GLY A 98 10.36 7.53 0.12
CA GLY A 98 10.95 6.21 -0.12
C GLY A 98 12.38 6.27 -0.68
N LEU A 99 12.84 5.15 -1.24
CA LEU A 99 14.13 5.08 -1.93
C LEU A 99 13.91 5.29 -3.43
N ALA A 100 14.65 6.22 -4.03
CA ALA A 100 14.54 6.49 -5.47
C ALA A 100 14.92 5.27 -6.31
N HIS A 101 14.21 5.04 -7.42
CA HIS A 101 14.47 3.95 -8.36
C HIS A 101 15.88 4.00 -8.91
N GLU A 102 16.42 5.21 -9.15
CA GLU A 102 17.81 5.40 -9.59
C GLU A 102 18.78 4.74 -8.60
N LYS A 103 18.55 4.93 -7.29
CA LYS A 103 19.37 4.33 -6.25
C LYS A 103 19.21 2.81 -6.22
N LEU A 104 17.98 2.30 -6.33
CA LEU A 104 17.71 0.86 -6.36
C LEU A 104 18.30 0.17 -7.60
N LYS A 105 18.51 0.90 -8.71
CA LYS A 105 19.13 0.40 -9.95
C LYS A 105 20.65 0.47 -9.95
N ALA A 106 21.28 1.23 -9.04
CA ALA A 106 22.73 1.49 -9.08
C ALA A 106 23.62 0.28 -8.69
N ASP A 107 23.03 -0.86 -8.31
CA ASP A 107 23.74 -2.08 -7.84
C ASP A 107 24.79 -1.83 -6.73
N GLN A 108 24.59 -0.78 -5.93
CA GLN A 108 25.43 -0.45 -4.78
C GLN A 108 24.75 -0.86 -3.47
N PRO A 109 25.51 -1.42 -2.50
CA PRO A 109 24.96 -1.72 -1.18
C PRO A 109 24.31 -0.49 -0.54
N LEU A 110 23.12 -0.69 0.01
CA LEU A 110 22.40 0.32 0.80
C LEU A 110 23.14 0.57 2.12
N THR A 111 22.96 1.77 2.67
CA THR A 111 23.43 2.09 4.02
C THR A 111 22.37 1.72 5.07
N VAL A 112 22.76 1.64 6.35
CA VAL A 112 21.79 1.49 7.46
C VAL A 112 20.76 2.63 7.44
N ARG A 113 21.19 3.86 7.09
CA ARG A 113 20.28 5.00 6.92
C ARG A 113 19.23 4.72 5.85
N ASP A 114 19.62 4.13 4.72
CA ASP A 114 18.70 3.82 3.63
C ASP A 114 17.69 2.75 4.04
N ILE A 115 18.12 1.74 4.80
CA ILE A 115 17.21 0.73 5.38
C ILE A 115 16.19 1.38 6.32
N ILE A 116 16.61 2.32 7.17
CA ILE A 116 15.71 3.06 8.05
C ILE A 116 14.73 3.92 7.23
N VAL A 117 15.19 4.56 6.15
CA VAL A 117 14.33 5.33 5.24
C VAL A 117 13.29 4.44 4.58
N TYR A 118 13.71 3.29 4.04
CA TYR A 118 12.80 2.29 3.46
C TYR A 118 11.76 1.81 4.49
N LEU A 119 12.19 1.38 5.68
CA LEU A 119 11.27 0.86 6.70
C LEU A 119 10.30 1.94 7.18
N SER A 120 10.75 3.19 7.30
CA SER A 120 9.89 4.31 7.70
C SER A 120 8.85 4.61 6.62
N HIS A 121 9.26 4.59 5.34
CA HIS A 121 8.35 4.74 4.21
C HIS A 121 7.32 3.60 4.20
N SER A 122 7.79 2.35 4.18
CA SER A 122 6.94 1.17 4.16
C SER A 122 5.98 1.19 5.34
N ARG A 123 6.41 1.49 6.57
CA ARG A 123 5.50 1.59 7.72
C ARG A 123 4.33 2.56 7.53
N VAL A 124 4.53 3.66 6.79
CA VAL A 124 3.47 4.63 6.50
C VAL A 124 2.53 4.08 5.43
N THR A 125 3.06 3.49 4.35
CA THR A 125 2.25 2.90 3.28
C THR A 125 1.51 1.64 3.74
N GLU A 126 2.14 0.77 4.53
CA GLU A 126 1.51 -0.40 5.14
C GLU A 126 0.38 -0.01 6.08
N GLN A 127 0.55 1.08 6.85
CA GLN A 127 -0.54 1.57 7.69
C GLN A 127 -1.74 1.99 6.85
N ARG A 128 -1.50 2.66 5.71
CA ARG A 128 -2.54 3.06 4.77
C ARG A 128 -3.23 1.83 4.17
N ALA A 129 -2.45 0.86 3.69
CA ALA A 129 -2.94 -0.37 3.10
C ALA A 129 -3.78 -1.15 4.13
N ALA A 130 -3.28 -1.37 5.34
CA ALA A 130 -4.00 -2.03 6.42
C ALA A 130 -5.32 -1.32 6.76
N ASP A 131 -5.33 0.01 6.89
CA ASP A 131 -6.55 0.79 7.16
C ASP A 131 -7.62 0.61 6.05
N GLN A 132 -7.19 0.58 4.78
CA GLN A 132 -8.08 0.31 3.65
C GLN A 132 -8.59 -1.13 3.65
N MET A 133 -7.70 -2.09 3.94
CA MET A 133 -8.03 -3.51 3.98
C MET A 133 -8.97 -3.87 5.13
N VAL A 134 -8.89 -3.21 6.29
CA VAL A 134 -9.89 -3.36 7.36
C VAL A 134 -11.29 -2.99 6.86
N MET A 135 -11.42 -1.88 6.13
CA MET A 135 -12.70 -1.44 5.58
C MET A 135 -13.21 -2.42 4.50
N LEU A 136 -12.35 -2.85 3.58
CA LEU A 136 -12.71 -3.82 2.55
C LEU A 136 -13.10 -5.17 3.15
N ARG A 137 -12.34 -5.69 4.11
CA ARG A 137 -12.64 -6.93 4.82
C ARG A 137 -13.98 -6.87 5.53
N LYS A 138 -14.28 -5.76 6.23
CA LYS A 138 -15.57 -5.55 6.90
C LYS A 138 -16.77 -5.66 5.95
N HIS A 139 -16.62 -5.24 4.69
CA HIS A 139 -17.74 -5.15 3.76
C HIS A 139 -17.78 -6.26 2.71
N PHE A 140 -16.64 -6.87 2.39
CA PHE A 140 -16.46 -7.76 1.25
C PHE A 140 -15.77 -9.07 1.57
N ALA A 141 -15.44 -9.39 2.83
CA ALA A 141 -14.86 -10.69 3.17
C ALA A 141 -15.72 -11.85 2.65
N ASP A 142 -17.04 -11.77 2.76
CA ASP A 142 -17.95 -12.83 2.30
C ASP A 142 -18.41 -12.66 0.84
N HIS A 143 -17.83 -11.71 0.10
CA HIS A 143 -18.16 -11.52 -1.31
C HIS A 143 -17.71 -12.74 -2.12
N PRO A 144 -18.59 -13.35 -2.95
CA PRO A 144 -18.30 -14.63 -3.61
C PRO A 144 -17.10 -14.55 -4.55
N GLU A 145 -16.86 -13.38 -5.15
CA GLU A 145 -15.78 -13.19 -6.11
C GLU A 145 -14.46 -12.71 -5.49
N ILE A 146 -14.49 -11.62 -4.70
CA ILE A 146 -13.29 -10.95 -4.19
C ILE A 146 -12.97 -11.28 -2.73
N GLY A 147 -13.87 -11.94 -2.00
CA GLY A 147 -13.71 -12.12 -0.56
C GLY A 147 -12.48 -12.91 -0.14
N LYS A 148 -12.07 -13.91 -0.95
CA LYS A 148 -10.81 -14.65 -0.75
C LYS A 148 -9.59 -13.73 -0.92
N ALA A 149 -9.58 -12.91 -1.96
CA ALA A 149 -8.50 -11.95 -2.21
C ALA A 149 -8.41 -10.93 -1.08
N VAL A 150 -9.55 -10.35 -0.68
CA VAL A 150 -9.62 -9.35 0.40
C VAL A 150 -9.08 -9.89 1.73
N ARG A 151 -9.43 -11.12 2.11
CA ARG A 151 -8.88 -11.73 3.33
C ARG A 151 -7.37 -11.95 3.25
N MET A 152 -6.90 -12.50 2.13
CA MET A 152 -5.48 -12.82 1.94
C MET A 152 -4.63 -11.56 2.00
N ILE A 153 -4.98 -10.54 1.22
CA ILE A 153 -4.27 -9.26 1.20
C ILE A 153 -4.31 -8.62 2.59
N SER A 154 -5.48 -8.60 3.25
CA SER A 154 -5.61 -8.04 4.59
C SER A 154 -4.71 -8.73 5.62
N ASP A 155 -4.61 -10.05 5.59
CA ASP A 155 -3.77 -10.80 6.52
C ASP A 155 -2.27 -10.58 6.23
N ASP A 156 -1.90 -10.32 4.97
CA ASP A 156 -0.52 -9.98 4.58
C ASP A 156 -0.16 -8.54 5.01
N GLU A 157 -1.03 -7.55 4.81
CA GLU A 157 -0.76 -6.16 5.23
C GLU A 157 -0.60 -6.02 6.73
N ASP A 158 -1.37 -6.77 7.52
CA ASP A 158 -1.19 -6.82 8.96
C ASP A 158 0.22 -7.36 9.33
N ASN A 159 0.77 -8.28 8.54
CA ASN A 159 2.13 -8.80 8.74
C ASN A 159 3.20 -7.80 8.30
N HIS A 160 2.99 -7.09 7.19
CA HIS A 160 3.89 -6.04 6.71
C HIS A 160 3.98 -4.91 7.75
N LEU A 161 2.84 -4.45 8.25
CA LEU A 161 2.76 -3.41 9.27
C LEU A 161 3.43 -3.85 10.59
N ALA A 162 3.18 -5.08 11.04
CA ALA A 162 3.83 -5.62 12.23
C ALA A 162 5.36 -5.68 12.07
N TYR A 163 5.84 -6.18 10.94
CA TYR A 163 7.26 -6.27 10.62
C TYR A 163 7.95 -4.90 10.64
N THR A 164 7.36 -3.89 10.00
CA THR A 164 7.95 -2.54 9.95
C THR A 164 7.99 -1.89 11.33
N HIS A 165 6.97 -2.10 12.17
CA HIS A 165 6.98 -1.68 13.57
C HIS A 165 8.14 -2.30 14.35
N GLU A 166 8.29 -3.62 14.28
CA GLU A 166 9.30 -4.37 15.02
C GLU A 166 10.73 -3.92 14.64
N GLU A 167 11.01 -3.82 13.34
CA GLU A 167 12.34 -3.44 12.86
C GLU A 167 12.68 -1.97 13.14
N LEU A 168 11.71 -1.06 13.01
CA LEU A 168 11.94 0.34 13.40
C LEU A 168 12.17 0.48 14.90
N LEU A 169 11.46 -0.28 15.75
CA LEU A 169 11.72 -0.30 17.18
C LEU A 169 13.10 -0.87 17.51
N ARG A 170 13.58 -1.88 16.78
CA ARG A 170 14.95 -2.41 16.89
C ARG A 170 15.99 -1.32 16.58
N TYR A 171 15.82 -0.58 15.48
CA TYR A 171 16.74 0.53 15.15
C TYR A 171 16.63 1.71 16.13
N ALA A 172 15.44 1.99 16.67
CA ALA A 172 15.25 2.99 17.71
C ALA A 172 16.04 2.63 18.98
N ALA A 173 15.99 1.36 19.41
CA ALA A 173 16.78 0.85 20.53
C ALA A 173 18.29 0.90 20.26
N ALA A 174 18.71 0.78 19.00
CA ALA A 174 20.11 0.97 18.57
C ALA A 174 20.54 2.45 18.44
N GLY A 175 19.68 3.41 18.82
CA GLY A 175 20.01 4.84 18.87
C GLY A 175 19.56 5.67 17.66
N HIS A 176 18.82 5.08 16.71
CA HIS A 176 18.36 5.80 15.52
C HIS A 176 17.00 6.51 15.68
N GLY A 177 16.47 6.62 16.90
CA GLY A 177 15.12 7.14 17.15
C GLY A 177 14.82 8.52 16.54
N ARG A 178 15.78 9.46 16.54
CA ARG A 178 15.59 10.79 15.94
C ARG A 178 15.43 10.73 14.42
N LEU A 179 16.26 9.92 13.75
CA LEU A 179 16.16 9.73 12.31
C LEU A 179 14.80 9.12 11.95
N ILE A 180 14.40 8.06 12.66
CA ILE A 180 13.13 7.37 12.45
C ILE A 180 11.96 8.35 12.63
N GLN A 181 11.92 9.11 13.71
CA GLN A 181 10.84 10.07 13.97
C GLN A 181 10.75 11.13 12.86
N GLN A 182 11.88 11.69 12.45
CA GLN A 182 11.93 12.68 11.38
C GLN A 182 11.40 12.08 10.07
N THR A 183 11.93 10.93 9.67
CA THR A 183 11.55 10.28 8.41
C THR A 183 10.08 9.85 8.42
N LEU A 184 9.58 9.23 9.50
CA LEU A 184 8.16 8.87 9.62
C LEU A 184 7.25 10.10 9.48
N ARG A 185 7.60 11.22 10.10
CA ARG A 185 6.81 12.45 10.01
C ARG A 185 6.84 13.04 8.61
N GLU A 186 8.00 13.10 7.97
CA GLU A 186 8.14 13.56 6.59
C GLU A 186 7.31 12.70 5.64
N CYS A 187 7.45 11.37 5.72
CA CYS A 187 6.69 10.40 4.95
C CYS A 187 5.18 10.54 5.18
N ALA A 188 4.71 10.54 6.43
CA ALA A 188 3.29 10.61 6.75
C ALA A 188 2.62 11.88 6.22
N LEU A 189 3.29 13.03 6.34
CA LEU A 189 2.69 14.29 5.91
C LEU A 189 2.64 14.44 4.38
N ALA A 190 3.63 13.90 3.67
CA ALA A 190 3.62 13.84 2.22
C ALA A 190 2.58 12.83 1.72
N GLU A 191 2.55 11.64 2.32
CA GLU A 191 1.60 10.57 1.99
C GLU A 191 0.15 11.04 2.11
N ILE A 192 -0.22 11.73 3.19
CA ILE A 192 -1.59 12.24 3.38
C ILE A 192 -2.01 13.18 2.24
N GLY A 193 -1.08 14.01 1.74
CA GLY A 193 -1.32 14.89 0.59
C GLY A 193 -1.51 14.12 -0.71
N ILE A 194 -0.62 13.16 -0.96
CA ILE A 194 -0.64 12.32 -2.17
C ILE A 194 -1.87 11.44 -2.19
N TYR A 195 -2.20 10.79 -1.07
CA TYR A 195 -3.38 9.95 -0.91
C TYR A 195 -4.68 10.71 -1.17
N ARG A 196 -4.77 11.97 -0.73
CA ARG A 196 -5.90 12.85 -1.07
C ARG A 196 -6.01 13.03 -2.59
N ASP A 197 -4.90 13.37 -3.25
CA ASP A 197 -4.90 13.69 -4.68
C ASP A 197 -5.22 12.46 -5.52
N VAL A 198 -4.61 11.32 -5.20
CA VAL A 198 -4.91 10.01 -5.79
C VAL A 198 -6.36 9.63 -5.55
N SER A 199 -6.88 9.77 -4.32
CA SER A 199 -8.28 9.44 -4.02
C SER A 199 -9.25 10.30 -4.83
N LEU A 200 -8.97 11.59 -5.01
CA LEU A 200 -9.78 12.48 -5.84
C LEU A 200 -9.73 12.05 -7.30
N ALA A 201 -8.55 11.74 -7.83
CA ALA A 201 -8.37 11.29 -9.21
C ALA A 201 -9.09 9.96 -9.47
N VAL A 202 -8.93 8.96 -8.57
CA VAL A 202 -9.62 7.67 -8.69
C VAL A 202 -11.13 7.87 -8.67
N MET A 203 -11.67 8.66 -7.73
CA MET A 203 -13.12 8.90 -7.68
C MET A 203 -13.65 9.66 -8.91
N ASP A 204 -12.85 10.55 -9.49
CA ASP A 204 -13.19 11.27 -10.70
C ASP A 204 -13.26 10.34 -11.93
N HIS A 205 -12.28 9.43 -12.07
CA HIS A 205 -12.33 8.38 -13.10
C HIS A 205 -13.49 7.41 -12.89
N MET A 206 -13.69 6.91 -11.68
CA MET A 206 -14.82 6.02 -11.36
C MET A 206 -16.16 6.70 -11.63
N GLY A 207 -16.29 7.99 -11.27
CA GLY A 207 -17.50 8.76 -11.51
C GLY A 207 -17.82 8.97 -12.98
N ARG A 208 -16.81 9.12 -13.85
CA ARG A 208 -17.01 9.16 -15.30
C ARG A 208 -17.49 7.83 -15.85
N VAL A 209 -16.80 6.74 -15.49
CA VAL A 209 -17.13 5.38 -15.96
C VAL A 209 -18.54 4.96 -15.51
N LEU A 210 -18.88 5.24 -14.25
CA LEU A 210 -20.16 4.86 -13.65
C LEU A 210 -21.29 5.87 -13.89
N GLY A 211 -21.03 6.98 -14.58
CA GLY A 211 -22.03 8.02 -14.86
C GLY A 211 -22.60 8.69 -13.60
N TRP A 212 -21.79 8.91 -12.56
CA TRP A 212 -22.27 9.48 -11.32
C TRP A 212 -22.81 10.92 -11.50
N PRO A 213 -23.95 11.26 -10.86
CA PRO A 213 -24.43 12.63 -10.83
C PRO A 213 -23.39 13.58 -10.19
N LYS A 214 -23.31 14.82 -10.69
CA LYS A 214 -22.39 15.85 -10.16
C LYS A 214 -22.51 16.03 -8.64
N ALA A 215 -23.71 15.91 -8.09
CA ALA A 215 -23.95 15.98 -6.65
C ALA A 215 -23.23 14.87 -5.87
N LYS A 216 -23.27 13.62 -6.37
CA LYS A 216 -22.57 12.48 -5.74
C LYS A 216 -21.05 12.70 -5.79
N ALA A 217 -20.52 13.08 -6.95
CA ALA A 217 -19.09 13.38 -7.10
C ALA A 217 -18.64 14.51 -6.16
N ALA A 218 -19.43 15.58 -6.05
CA ALA A 218 -19.13 16.70 -5.14
C ALA A 218 -19.11 16.26 -3.66
N VAL A 219 -20.06 15.42 -3.22
CA VAL A 219 -20.09 14.89 -1.85
C VAL A 219 -18.88 14.00 -1.57
N LEU A 220 -18.52 13.10 -2.49
CA LEU A 220 -17.34 12.24 -2.34
C LEU A 220 -16.05 13.08 -2.25
N ALA A 221 -15.90 14.06 -3.14
CA ALA A 221 -14.74 14.94 -3.12
C ALA A 221 -14.67 15.80 -1.84
N ALA A 222 -15.82 16.24 -1.31
CA ALA A 222 -15.87 16.93 -0.01
C ALA A 222 -15.47 15.99 1.13
N GLY A 223 -15.93 14.73 1.12
CA GLY A 223 -15.54 13.71 2.08
C GLY A 223 -14.03 13.44 2.09
N ILE A 224 -13.41 13.31 0.91
CA ILE A 224 -11.96 13.14 0.78
C ILE A 224 -11.19 14.35 1.36
N ARG A 225 -11.64 15.57 1.06
CA ARG A 225 -11.01 16.79 1.59
C ARG A 225 -11.17 16.93 3.11
N ALA A 226 -12.33 16.52 3.64
CA ALA A 226 -12.56 16.49 5.08
C ALA A 226 -11.65 15.47 5.78
N MET A 227 -11.51 14.27 5.19
CA MET A 227 -10.58 13.25 5.70
C MET A 227 -9.13 13.76 5.67
N TYR A 228 -8.71 14.37 4.56
CA TYR A 228 -7.40 15.02 4.46
C TYR A 228 -7.17 16.04 5.57
N ALA A 229 -8.14 16.92 5.84
CA ALA A 229 -8.03 17.92 6.90
C ALA A 229 -7.87 17.26 8.28
N TYR A 230 -8.65 16.21 8.55
CA TYR A 230 -8.54 15.43 9.79
C TYR A 230 -7.17 14.74 9.92
N GLU A 231 -6.70 14.06 8.86
CA GLU A 231 -5.42 13.37 8.86
C GLU A 231 -4.26 14.35 9.04
N ARG A 232 -4.32 15.50 8.35
CA ARG A 232 -3.32 16.56 8.47
C ARG A 232 -3.24 17.15 9.86
N ALA A 233 -4.38 17.28 10.55
CA ALA A 233 -4.45 17.85 11.89
C ALA A 233 -4.01 16.85 12.98
N LEU A 234 -4.54 15.62 12.93
CA LEU A 234 -4.41 14.65 14.02
C LEU A 234 -4.10 13.22 13.54
N GLY A 235 -4.68 12.78 12.43
CA GLY A 235 -4.56 11.40 11.97
C GLY A 235 -3.13 10.95 11.65
N TRP A 236 -2.25 11.88 11.25
CA TRP A 236 -0.83 11.60 11.01
C TRP A 236 -0.11 11.00 12.22
N ARG A 237 -0.59 11.23 13.46
CA ARG A 237 0.00 10.64 14.66
C ARG A 237 -0.04 9.11 14.61
N ARG A 238 -1.15 8.53 14.14
CA ARG A 238 -1.27 7.08 13.96
C ARG A 238 -0.25 6.54 12.97
N MET A 239 0.14 7.32 11.96
CA MET A 239 1.12 6.90 10.94
C MET A 239 2.57 6.93 11.42
N VAL A 240 2.85 7.57 12.56
CA VAL A 240 4.22 7.73 13.07
C VAL A 240 4.44 7.08 14.44
N THR A 241 3.36 6.69 15.11
CA THR A 241 3.45 5.99 16.39
C THR A 241 3.94 4.56 16.17
N LEU A 242 5.07 4.21 16.81
CA LEU A 242 5.59 2.85 16.81
C LEU A 242 5.21 2.16 18.11
N GLU A 243 4.66 0.96 17.97
CA GLU A 243 4.24 0.08 19.07
C GLU A 243 4.68 -1.35 18.76
N MET A 244 5.09 -2.09 19.77
CA MET A 244 5.51 -3.49 19.57
C MET A 244 4.28 -4.30 19.13
N PRO A 245 4.31 -4.96 17.96
CA PRO A 245 3.16 -5.72 17.48
C PRO A 245 2.90 -6.94 18.39
N GLU A 246 1.64 -7.36 18.45
CA GLU A 246 1.25 -8.60 19.14
C GLU A 246 1.88 -9.83 18.47
N ARG A 247 1.83 -9.87 17.13
CA ARG A 247 2.52 -10.89 16.33
C ARG A 247 3.95 -10.42 16.04
N ARG A 248 4.91 -11.05 16.71
CA ARG A 248 6.33 -10.84 16.46
C ARG A 248 6.84 -11.70 15.31
N ASP A 249 7.90 -11.25 14.68
CA ASP A 249 8.58 -11.93 13.58
C ASP A 249 7.61 -12.38 12.47
N ALA A 250 6.64 -11.50 12.14
CA ALA A 250 5.54 -11.81 11.23
C ALA A 250 6.02 -12.29 9.85
N LEU A 251 7.20 -11.84 9.41
CA LEU A 251 7.86 -12.22 8.16
C LEU A 251 9.06 -13.18 8.33
N GLY A 252 9.32 -13.74 9.52
CA GLY A 252 10.49 -14.59 9.78
C GLY A 252 10.46 -16.01 9.21
N GLY A 253 9.33 -16.44 8.65
CA GLY A 253 9.18 -17.73 7.96
C GLY A 253 9.28 -17.63 6.44
N PRO A 254 9.41 -18.77 5.71
CA PRO A 254 9.40 -18.76 4.25
C PRO A 254 8.10 -18.14 3.71
N ALA A 255 8.17 -17.50 2.53
CA ALA A 255 6.99 -16.97 1.85
C ALA A 255 5.97 -18.09 1.61
N THR A 256 4.70 -17.83 1.89
CA THR A 256 3.65 -18.83 1.69
C THR A 256 3.26 -18.81 0.22
N ALA A 257 3.39 -19.95 -0.48
CA ALA A 257 2.93 -20.05 -1.85
C ALA A 257 1.42 -19.77 -1.93
N ALA A 258 1.01 -18.88 -2.85
CA ALA A 258 -0.41 -18.61 -3.04
C ALA A 258 -1.09 -19.88 -3.59
N PRO A 259 -2.24 -20.30 -3.03
CA PRO A 259 -3.07 -21.30 -3.70
C PRO A 259 -3.51 -20.72 -5.05
N GLU A 260 -3.41 -21.52 -6.12
CA GLU A 260 -3.82 -21.10 -7.47
C GLU A 260 -5.24 -20.50 -7.42
N PHE A 261 -5.38 -19.27 -7.91
CA PHE A 261 -6.69 -18.69 -8.19
C PHE A 261 -7.15 -19.28 -9.52
N ALA A 262 -7.88 -20.40 -9.42
CA ALA A 262 -8.64 -20.98 -10.53
C ALA A 262 -9.92 -20.18 -10.80
#